data_AF-A7SPH0-F1
#
_entry.id   AF-A7SPH0-F1
#
_cell.length_a   1.000
_cell.length_b   1.000
_cell.length_c   1.000
_cell.angle_alpha   90.00
_cell.angle_beta   90.00
_cell.angle_gamma   90.00
#
_symmetry.space_group_name_H-M   'P 1'
#
loop_
_entity.id
_entity.type
_entity.pdbx_description
1 polymer ?
#
loop_
_entity_poly.entity_id
_entity_poly.type
_entity_poly.pdbx_seq_one_letter_code
_entity_poly.pdbx_strand_id
1 'polypeptide(L)' 'CGSGEFQCDNGKCIRKNLYCDGDFACVDGSDETRCECPSNMFLCPSGECIMGTQLCDGKKDCTDNTDEKNCGK' A
#
# COMPACT_ATOMS: atom_id res chain seq x y z
N CYS A 1 12.90 16.99 1.16
CA CYS A 1 12.43 16.24 2.36
C CYS A 1 13.64 15.67 3.09
N GLY A 2 13.57 15.54 4.42
CA GLY A 2 14.66 15.02 5.25
C GLY A 2 14.68 13.49 5.39
N SER A 3 15.65 12.99 6.15
CA SER A 3 15.81 11.56 6.46
C SER A 3 14.69 11.07 7.38
N GLY A 4 13.57 10.67 6.81
CA GLY A 4 12.36 10.25 7.54
C GLY A 4 11.06 10.78 6.96
N GLU A 5 11.14 11.55 5.87
CA GLU A 5 9.99 12.12 5.19
C GLU A 5 9.86 11.56 3.77
N PHE A 6 8.63 11.29 3.34
CA PHE A 6 8.29 10.94 1.96
C PHE A 6 7.90 12.21 1.21
N GLN A 7 8.38 12.33 -0.03
CA GLN A 7 8.04 13.46 -0.90
C GLN A 7 6.86 13.07 -1.80
N CYS A 8 5.72 13.71 -1.59
CA CYS A 8 4.57 13.68 -2.49
C CYS A 8 4.96 14.13 -3.90
N ASP A 9 4.19 13.73 -4.92
CA ASP A 9 4.44 14.09 -6.31
C ASP A 9 4.33 15.61 -6.53
N ASN A 10 3.41 16.26 -5.80
CA ASN A 10 3.27 17.72 -5.76
C ASN A 10 4.41 18.44 -4.98
N GLY A 11 5.44 17.72 -4.54
CA GLY A 11 6.62 18.27 -3.84
C GLY A 11 6.44 18.51 -2.33
N LYS A 12 5.25 18.22 -1.76
CA LYS A 12 5.01 18.25 -0.31
C LYS A 12 5.79 17.14 0.39
N CYS A 13 6.35 17.41 1.56
CA CYS A 13 6.96 16.39 2.41
C CYS A 13 5.97 15.96 3.49
N ILE A 14 5.78 14.64 3.65
CA ILE A 14 5.03 14.05 4.75
C ILE A 14 5.95 13.11 5.53
N ARG A 15 5.57 12.70 6.73
CA ARG A 15 6.34 11.69 7.47
C ARG A 15 6.24 10.34 6.77
N LYS A 16 7.30 9.55 6.78
CA LYS A 16 7.28 8.17 6.26
C LYS A 16 6.21 7.28 6.91
N ASN A 17 5.80 7.58 8.14
CA ASN A 17 4.72 6.85 8.82
C ASN A 17 3.32 7.20 8.29
N LEU A 18 3.21 8.24 7.44
CA LEU A 18 1.98 8.63 6.76
C LEU A 18 2.00 8.18 5.29
N TYR A 19 3.01 7.41 4.89
CA TYR A 19 3.10 6.85 3.56
C TYR A 19 2.50 5.45 3.61
N CYS A 20 1.43 5.21 2.84
CA CYS A 20 0.68 3.96 2.83
C CYS A 20 0.05 3.61 4.19
N ASP A 21 -0.48 4.62 4.88
CA ASP A 21 -1.13 4.45 6.20
C ASP A 21 -2.66 4.40 6.10
N GLY A 22 -3.22 4.48 4.89
CA GLY A 22 -4.66 4.55 4.64
C GLY A 22 -5.24 5.96 4.76
N ASP A 23 -4.41 6.97 5.07
CA ASP A 23 -4.80 8.38 5.16
C ASP A 23 -4.09 9.20 4.08
N PHE A 24 -4.86 9.98 3.32
CA PHE A 24 -4.32 10.86 2.28
C PHE A 24 -3.64 12.09 2.90
N ALA A 25 -2.40 11.94 3.35
CA ALA A 25 -1.58 13.04 3.87
C ALA A 25 -1.00 13.91 2.75
N CYS A 26 -0.80 13.37 1.53
CA CYS A 26 -0.55 14.18 0.35
C CYS A 26 -1.86 14.78 -0.18
N VAL A 27 -1.82 16.06 -0.58
CA VAL A 27 -2.96 16.75 -1.21
C VAL A 27 -3.42 16.05 -2.50
N ASP A 28 -2.48 15.47 -3.21
CA ASP A 28 -2.70 14.71 -4.44
C ASP A 28 -2.93 13.21 -4.17
N GLY A 29 -2.87 12.80 -2.90
CA GLY A 29 -2.98 11.41 -2.48
C GLY A 29 -1.85 10.50 -2.97
N SER A 30 -0.73 11.09 -3.39
CA SER A 30 0.44 10.38 -3.92
C SER A 30 1.05 9.40 -2.91
N ASP A 31 0.86 9.66 -1.62
CA ASP A 31 1.30 8.80 -0.53
C ASP A 31 0.52 7.49 -0.41
N GLU A 32 -0.74 7.47 -0.84
CA GLU A 32 -1.60 6.29 -0.80
C GLU A 32 -1.77 5.65 -2.18
N THR A 33 -1.64 6.45 -3.26
CA THR A 33 -1.77 5.95 -4.64
C THR A 33 -0.48 5.42 -5.23
N ARG A 34 0.67 5.83 -4.69
CA ARG A 34 2.00 5.39 -5.13
C ARG A 34 2.67 4.54 -4.06
N CYS A 35 1.89 3.72 -3.39
CA CYS A 35 2.38 2.71 -2.47
C CYS A 35 3.15 1.63 -3.23
N GLU A 36 4.47 1.77 -3.28
CA GLU A 36 5.34 0.66 -3.62
C GLU A 36 5.36 -0.24 -2.40
N CYS A 37 4.57 -1.33 -2.46
CA CYS A 37 4.64 -2.33 -1.41
C CYS A 37 6.11 -2.78 -1.25
N PRO A 38 6.62 -2.87 -0.01
CA PRO A 38 7.97 -3.36 0.20
C PRO A 38 8.10 -4.75 -0.45
N SER A 39 9.30 -5.11 -0.94
CA SER A 39 9.51 -6.24 -1.86
C SER A 39 9.00 -7.63 -1.40
N ASN A 40 8.51 -7.76 -0.17
CA ASN A 40 7.91 -8.98 0.39
C ASN A 40 6.38 -8.89 0.58
N MET A 41 5.76 -7.83 0.07
CA MET A 41 4.32 -7.58 0.14
C MET A 41 3.71 -7.58 -1.25
N PHE A 42 2.50 -8.10 -1.34
CA PHE A 42 1.67 -8.13 -2.52
C PHE A 42 0.77 -6.88 -2.54
N LEU A 43 0.81 -6.16 -3.66
CA LEU A 43 -0.10 -5.04 -3.91
C LEU A 43 -1.44 -5.59 -4.43
N CYS A 44 -2.46 -5.50 -3.60
CA CYS A 44 -3.83 -5.72 -4.00
C CYS A 44 -4.20 -4.77 -5.15
N PRO A 45 -4.97 -5.23 -6.14
CA PRO A 45 -5.61 -4.36 -7.15
C PRO A 45 -6.39 -3.18 -6.56
N SER A 46 -6.84 -3.30 -5.32
CA SER A 46 -7.52 -2.25 -4.55
C SER A 46 -6.58 -1.14 -4.05
N GLY A 47 -5.26 -1.30 -4.15
CA GLY A 47 -4.24 -0.37 -3.64
C GLY A 47 -3.63 -0.78 -2.30
N GLU A 48 -4.11 -1.85 -1.66
CA GLU A 48 -3.64 -2.29 -0.34
C GLU A 48 -2.40 -3.16 -0.44
N CYS A 49 -1.48 -3.04 0.53
CA CYS A 49 -0.32 -3.92 0.62
C CYS A 49 -0.56 -5.01 1.67
N ILE A 50 -0.54 -6.27 1.25
CA ILE A 50 -0.63 -7.42 2.15
C ILE A 50 0.68 -8.20 2.11
N MET A 51 1.02 -8.96 3.14
CA MET A 51 2.18 -9.84 3.10
C MET A 51 1.98 -10.96 2.09
N GLY A 52 3.07 -11.47 1.51
CA GLY A 52 2.99 -12.67 0.66
C GLY A 52 2.41 -13.91 1.38
N THR A 53 2.43 -13.93 2.72
CA THR A 53 1.79 -14.97 3.54
C THR A 53 0.27 -14.82 3.67
N GLN A 54 -0.28 -13.66 3.32
CA GLN A 54 -1.71 -13.34 3.30
C GLN A 54 -2.33 -13.60 1.91
N LEU A 55 -1.51 -13.95 0.91
CA LEU A 55 -2.02 -14.50 -0.33
C LEU A 55 -2.48 -15.93 -0.08
N CYS A 56 -3.74 -16.24 -0.40
CA CYS A 56 -4.29 -17.58 -0.30
C CYS A 56 -4.32 -18.16 1.12
N ASP A 57 -4.40 -17.33 2.16
CA ASP A 57 -4.32 -17.80 3.54
C ASP A 57 -5.70 -18.22 4.10
N GLY A 58 -6.76 -18.06 3.31
CA GLY A 58 -8.14 -18.32 3.71
C GLY A 58 -8.82 -17.11 4.37
N LYS A 59 -8.17 -15.95 4.43
CA LYS A 59 -8.73 -14.70 4.96
C LYS A 59 -8.79 -13.64 3.89
N LYS A 60 -9.69 -12.68 4.10
CA LYS A 60 -9.80 -11.51 3.26
C LYS A 60 -8.88 -10.43 3.81
N ASP A 61 -7.70 -10.30 3.22
CA ASP A 61 -6.74 -9.25 3.50
C ASP A 61 -6.80 -8.13 2.45
N CYS A 62 -7.09 -8.44 1.18
CA CYS A 62 -7.44 -7.39 0.21
C CYS A 62 -8.88 -6.91 0.38
N THR A 63 -9.12 -5.59 0.24
CA THR A 63 -10.47 -5.02 0.22
C THR A 63 -11.39 -5.64 -0.87
N ASP A 64 -10.86 -5.97 -2.06
CA ASP A 64 -11.62 -6.70 -3.11
C ASP A 64 -11.56 -8.25 -2.97
N ASN A 65 -10.91 -8.78 -1.94
CA ASN A 65 -10.66 -10.22 -1.75
C ASN A 65 -9.90 -10.88 -2.92
N THR A 66 -9.13 -10.09 -3.65
CA THR A 66 -8.34 -10.52 -4.81
C THR A 66 -7.16 -11.41 -4.45
N ASP A 67 -6.68 -11.29 -3.21
CA ASP A 67 -5.74 -12.20 -2.55
C ASP A 67 -6.23 -13.65 -2.51
N GLU A 68 -7.53 -13.88 -2.33
CA GLU A 68 -8.11 -15.23 -2.24
C GLU A 68 -8.72 -15.71 -3.56
N LYS A 69 -9.06 -14.80 -4.48
CA LYS A 69 -9.74 -15.13 -5.74
C LYS A 69 -8.85 -15.80 -6.78
N ASN A 70 -7.54 -15.50 -6.79
CA ASN A 70 -6.60 -16.05 -7.78
C ASN A 70 -5.70 -17.13 -7.17
N CYS A 71 -6.22 -17.87 -6.20
CA CYS A 71 -5.54 -19.03 -5.69
C CYS A 71 -5.83 -20.24 -6.58
N GLY A 72 -4.92 -20.51 -7.51
CA GLY A 72 -4.96 -21.73 -8.32
C GLY A 72 -4.94 -22.95 -7.42
N LYS A 73 -6.03 -23.72 -7.42
CA LYS A 73 -6.10 -25.03 -6.77
C LYS A 73 -5.24 -26.07 -7.47
#